data_AF-A0A535J7A3-F1
#
_entry.id   AF-A0A535J7A3-F1
#
_cell.length_a   1.000
_cell.length_b   1.000
_cell.length_c   1.000
_cell.angle_alpha   90.00
_cell.angle_beta   90.00
_cell.angle_gamma   90.00
#
_symmetry.space_group_name_H-M   'P 1'
#
loop_
_entity.id
_entity.type
_entity.pdbx_description
1 polymer ?
#
loop_
_entity_poly.entity_id
_entity_poly.type
_entity_poly.pdbx_seq_one_letter_code
_entity_poly.pdbx_strand_id
1 'polypeptide(L)'
;GYRASEQIQLKWHNVDTVGGALDLMVQQGGATNVGVGFGLASPKAVQAQARTLAIADARARAQAMADAAGVKLGQVIRVSDLSYGGTPMFGSFDLSAKALAAPPTQVPVGQLDVQVTVEVDFAIAG
;
A
#
# COMPACT_ATOMS: atom_id res chain seq x y z
N GLY A 1 -27.62 28.25 -18.34
CA GLY A 1 -26.18 27.96 -18.50
C GLY A 1 -25.90 26.57 -17.97
N TYR A 2 -24.98 25.83 -18.57
CA TYR A 2 -24.63 24.47 -18.19
C TYR A 2 -23.18 24.42 -17.72
N ARG A 3 -22.90 23.59 -16.71
CA ARG A 3 -21.55 23.27 -16.25
C ARG A 3 -21.35 21.77 -16.44
N ALA A 4 -20.30 21.39 -17.15
CA ALA A 4 -19.85 20.01 -17.27
C ALA A 4 -18.56 19.84 -16.47
N SER A 5 -18.38 18.66 -15.90
CA SER A 5 -17.16 18.26 -15.19
C SER A 5 -16.72 16.90 -15.72
N GLU A 6 -15.43 16.74 -15.99
CA GLU A 6 -14.82 15.49 -16.41
C GLU A 6 -13.76 15.07 -15.40
N GLN A 7 -13.65 13.77 -15.15
CA GLN A 7 -12.66 13.19 -14.25
C GLN A 7 -11.78 12.22 -15.02
N ILE A 8 -10.47 12.46 -15.03
CA ILE A 8 -9.48 11.64 -15.73
C ILE A 8 -8.55 11.00 -14.70
N GLN A 9 -8.35 9.69 -14.80
CA GLN A 9 -7.40 8.95 -13.94
C GLN A 9 -6.19 8.53 -14.75
N LEU A 10 -4.99 8.91 -14.29
CA LEU A 10 -3.72 8.62 -14.96
C LEU A 10 -2.82 7.80 -14.04
N LYS A 11 -2.17 6.77 -14.59
CA LYS A 11 -1.13 6.01 -13.89
C LYS A 11 0.24 6.44 -14.40
N TRP A 12 1.05 6.98 -13.50
CA TRP A 12 2.39 7.45 -13.81
C TRP A 12 3.44 6.57 -13.14
N HIS A 13 4.45 6.12 -13.89
CA HIS A 13 5.43 5.15 -13.39
C HIS A 13 6.75 5.78 -12.95
N ASN A 14 7.09 6.98 -13.45
CA ASN A 14 8.32 7.67 -13.08
C ASN A 14 8.01 8.77 -12.06
N VAL A 15 8.23 8.48 -10.78
CA VAL A 15 7.94 9.41 -9.68
C VAL A 15 8.76 10.69 -9.74
N ASP A 16 9.97 10.66 -10.31
CA ASP A 16 10.86 11.82 -10.39
C ASP A 16 10.35 12.88 -11.38
N THR A 17 9.53 12.47 -12.36
CA THR A 17 8.99 13.37 -13.40
C THR A 17 7.56 13.82 -13.14
N VAL A 18 6.95 13.37 -12.04
CA VAL A 18 5.55 13.66 -11.74
C VAL A 18 5.28 15.16 -11.56
N GLY A 19 6.21 15.91 -10.96
CA GLY A 19 6.09 17.35 -10.75
C GLY A 19 5.93 18.13 -12.05
N GLY A 20 6.79 17.85 -13.04
CA GLY A 20 6.70 18.47 -14.36
C GLY A 20 5.43 18.08 -15.12
N ALA A 21 4.94 16.84 -14.94
CA ALA A 21 3.67 16.41 -15.52
C ALA A 21 2.47 17.17 -14.91
N LEU A 22 2.48 17.42 -13.60
CA LEU A 22 1.46 18.21 -12.91
C LEU A 22 1.47 19.67 -13.37
N ASP A 23 2.65 20.27 -13.50
CA ASP A 23 2.82 21.64 -13.98
C ASP A 23 2.20 21.82 -15.38
N LEU A 24 2.40 20.85 -16.29
CA LEU A 24 1.80 20.85 -17.62
C LEU A 24 0.27 20.69 -17.59
N MET A 25 -0.26 19.80 -16.73
CA MET A 25 -1.71 19.58 -16.63
C MET A 25 -2.47 20.80 -16.11
N VAL A 26 -1.88 21.53 -15.16
CA VAL A 26 -2.47 22.76 -14.62
C VAL A 26 -2.33 23.91 -15.62
N GLN A 27 -1.14 24.13 -16.20
CA GLN A 27 -0.90 25.27 -17.08
C GLN A 27 -1.56 25.15 -18.46
N GLN A 28 -1.58 23.95 -19.04
CA GLN A 28 -2.09 23.74 -20.41
C GLN A 28 -3.45 23.03 -20.43
N GLY A 29 -3.70 22.14 -19.47
CA GLY A 29 -4.92 21.31 -19.43
C GLY A 29 -6.10 21.95 -18.71
N GLY A 30 -5.89 23.06 -17.99
CA GLY A 30 -6.94 23.73 -17.23
C GLY A 30 -7.48 22.90 -16.07
N ALA A 31 -6.71 21.92 -15.56
CA ALA A 31 -7.11 21.11 -14.43
C ALA A 31 -7.28 21.99 -13.17
N THR A 32 -8.48 21.99 -12.59
CA THR A 32 -8.81 22.83 -11.43
C THR A 32 -8.70 22.10 -10.10
N ASN A 33 -8.74 20.76 -10.13
CA ASN A 33 -8.56 19.89 -8.97
C ASN A 33 -7.69 18.70 -9.37
N VAL A 34 -6.58 18.48 -8.66
CA VAL A 34 -5.64 17.39 -8.94
C VAL A 34 -5.30 16.67 -7.65
N GLY A 35 -5.70 15.40 -7.55
CA GLY A 35 -5.30 14.51 -6.47
C GLY A 35 -4.14 13.62 -6.90
N VAL A 36 -3.12 13.50 -6.07
CA VAL A 36 -1.99 12.60 -6.31
C VAL A 36 -1.99 11.49 -5.27
N GLY A 37 -2.06 10.25 -5.75
CA GLY A 37 -1.88 9.04 -4.96
C GLY A 37 -0.67 8.27 -5.45
N PHE A 38 0.18 7.84 -4.53
CA PHE A 38 1.30 6.96 -4.85
C PHE A 38 0.89 5.52 -4.73
N GLY A 39 1.49 4.62 -5.52
CA GLY A 39 1.26 3.20 -5.37
C GLY A 39 2.40 2.35 -5.90
N LEU A 40 2.50 1.12 -5.42
CA LEU A 40 3.43 0.15 -5.97
C LEU A 40 2.94 -0.30 -7.35
N ALA A 41 3.80 -0.21 -8.37
CA ALA A 41 3.48 -0.69 -9.71
C ALA A 41 3.26 -2.21 -9.76
N SER A 42 3.90 -2.96 -8.86
CA SER A 42 3.79 -4.42 -8.74
C SER A 42 3.71 -4.87 -7.28
N PRO A 43 2.57 -4.65 -6.60
CA PRO A 43 2.43 -4.97 -5.18
C PRO A 43 2.44 -6.48 -4.93
N LYS A 44 2.13 -7.31 -5.95
CA LYS A 44 2.00 -8.77 -5.81
C LYS A 44 3.27 -9.43 -5.26
N ALA A 45 4.44 -9.03 -5.75
CA ALA A 45 5.71 -9.62 -5.31
C ALA A 45 6.02 -9.24 -3.84
N VAL A 46 5.85 -7.97 -3.49
CA VAL A 46 6.06 -7.48 -2.12
C VAL A 46 5.04 -8.10 -1.15
N GLN A 47 3.78 -8.23 -1.57
CA GLN A 47 2.74 -8.91 -0.78
C GLN A 47 3.04 -10.40 -0.60
N ALA A 48 3.56 -11.09 -1.61
CA ALA A 48 3.97 -12.48 -1.48
C ALA A 48 5.10 -12.64 -0.45
N GLN A 49 6.11 -11.76 -0.51
CA GLN A 49 7.19 -11.73 0.48
C GLN A 49 6.66 -11.43 1.90
N ALA A 50 5.76 -10.44 2.04
CA ALA A 50 5.15 -10.10 3.31
C ALA A 50 4.32 -11.26 3.88
N ARG A 51 3.60 -12.03 3.07
CA ARG A 51 2.91 -13.26 3.50
C ARG A 51 3.88 -14.32 4.03
N THR A 52 5.00 -14.55 3.35
CA THR A 52 6.02 -15.50 3.83
C THR A 52 6.59 -15.08 5.18
N LEU A 53 6.88 -13.79 5.36
CA LEU A 53 7.35 -13.24 6.64
C LEU A 53 6.28 -13.36 7.74
N ALA A 54 5.03 -13.06 7.43
CA ALA A 54 3.92 -13.13 8.39
C ALA A 54 3.68 -14.57 8.88
N ILE A 55 3.77 -15.58 8.00
CA ILE A 55 3.65 -16.99 8.39
C ILE A 55 4.85 -17.42 9.25
N ALA A 56 6.06 -16.97 8.93
CA ALA A 56 7.25 -17.27 9.71
C ALA A 56 7.16 -16.69 11.13
N ASP A 57 6.71 -15.44 11.26
CA ASP A 57 6.46 -14.78 12.55
C ASP A 57 5.36 -15.50 13.35
N ALA A 58 4.23 -15.84 12.71
CA ALA A 58 3.17 -16.61 13.35
C ALA A 58 3.67 -17.95 13.91
N ARG A 59 4.51 -18.67 13.15
CA ARG A 59 5.13 -19.92 13.60
C ARG A 59 6.10 -19.71 14.77
N ALA A 60 6.94 -18.69 14.72
CA ALA A 60 7.89 -18.39 15.78
C ALA A 60 7.17 -18.08 17.11
N ARG A 61 6.09 -17.27 17.05
CA ARG A 61 5.24 -16.98 18.21
C ARG A 61 4.55 -18.23 18.74
N ALA A 62 4.00 -19.06 17.87
CA ALA A 62 3.36 -20.31 18.26
C ALA A 62 4.35 -21.28 18.92
N GLN A 63 5.59 -21.36 18.42
CA GLN A 63 6.65 -22.17 19.01
C GLN A 63 6.97 -21.71 20.44
N ALA A 64 7.18 -20.41 20.63
CA ALA A 64 7.47 -19.85 21.95
C ALA A 64 6.33 -20.11 22.95
N MET A 65 5.07 -20.04 22.51
CA MET A 65 3.91 -20.37 23.33
C MET A 65 3.84 -21.87 23.67
N ALA A 66 4.14 -22.75 22.71
CA ALA A 66 4.16 -24.19 22.93
C ALA A 66 5.26 -24.58 23.94
N ASP A 67 6.48 -24.05 23.77
CA ASP A 67 7.61 -24.29 24.66
C ASP A 67 7.30 -23.84 26.10
N ALA A 68 6.69 -22.67 26.26
CA ALA A 68 6.26 -22.15 27.56
C ALA A 68 5.15 -22.99 28.22
N ALA A 69 4.29 -23.63 27.40
CA ALA A 69 3.24 -24.51 27.87
C ALA A 69 3.71 -25.96 28.10
N GLY A 70 4.98 -26.29 27.80
CA GLY A 70 5.53 -27.64 27.95
C GLY A 70 5.00 -28.65 26.92
N VAL A 71 4.53 -28.17 25.78
CA VAL A 71 4.00 -28.99 24.69
C VAL A 71 4.80 -28.76 23.40
N LYS A 72 4.68 -29.64 22.41
CA LYS A 72 5.33 -29.46 21.11
C LYS A 72 4.40 -28.76 20.13
N LEU A 73 4.95 -27.86 19.32
CA LEU A 73 4.21 -27.29 18.20
C LEU A 73 4.04 -28.34 17.08
N GLY A 74 2.81 -28.57 16.66
CA GLY A 74 2.44 -29.52 15.62
C GLY A 74 2.30 -28.89 14.23
N GLN A 75 1.64 -29.62 13.33
CA GLN A 75 1.38 -29.17 11.96
C GLN A 75 0.37 -28.03 11.89
N VAL A 76 0.43 -27.25 10.80
CA VAL A 76 -0.58 -26.22 10.50
C VAL A 76 -1.92 -26.89 10.19
N ILE A 77 -2.98 -26.45 10.87
CA ILE A 77 -4.35 -26.93 10.66
C ILE A 77 -5.11 -25.98 9.72
N ARG A 78 -4.94 -24.67 9.92
CA ARG A 78 -5.62 -23.64 9.15
C ARG A 78 -4.70 -22.45 8.95
N VAL A 79 -4.78 -21.86 7.77
CA VAL A 79 -4.21 -20.54 7.47
C VAL A 79 -5.33 -19.67 6.94
N SER A 80 -5.43 -18.45 7.45
CA SER A 80 -6.35 -17.44 6.92
C SER A 80 -5.58 -16.14 6.72
N ASP A 81 -5.59 -15.65 5.49
CA ASP A 81 -5.09 -14.32 5.17
C ASP A 81 -6.18 -13.32 5.55
N LEU A 82 -5.98 -12.61 6.67
CA LEU A 82 -6.90 -11.59 7.15
C LEU A 82 -6.65 -10.23 6.48
N SER A 83 -5.72 -10.17 5.53
CA SER A 83 -5.48 -9.00 4.68
C SER A 83 -6.58 -8.87 3.63
N TYR A 84 -7.83 -8.75 4.07
CA TYR A 84 -8.98 -8.62 3.20
C TYR A 84 -8.97 -7.23 2.56
N GLY A 85 -8.78 -7.16 1.25
CA GLY A 85 -9.03 -5.95 0.47
C GLY A 85 -8.14 -4.73 0.81
N GLY A 86 -6.99 -4.95 1.46
CA GLY A 86 -6.00 -3.90 1.66
C GLY A 86 -5.35 -3.51 0.33
N THR A 87 -6.05 -2.73 -0.50
CA THR A 87 -5.36 -1.72 -1.32
C THR A 87 -4.41 -1.03 -0.36
N PRO A 88 -3.09 -1.01 -0.64
CA PRO A 88 -2.16 -0.38 0.28
C PRO A 88 -2.71 1.00 0.62
N MET A 89 -2.74 1.36 1.91
CA MET A 89 -3.29 2.64 2.34
C MET A 89 -2.29 3.70 1.87
N PHE A 90 -2.51 4.20 0.66
CA PHE A 90 -1.66 5.17 0.03
C PHE A 90 -1.96 6.53 0.65
N GLY A 91 -0.93 7.24 1.10
CA GLY A 91 -1.09 8.64 1.45
C GLY A 91 -1.61 9.39 0.22
N SER A 92 -2.85 9.86 0.28
CA SER A 92 -3.39 10.80 -0.70
C SER A 92 -2.90 12.19 -0.34
N PHE A 93 -2.12 12.81 -1.22
CA PHE A 93 -1.78 14.22 -1.08
C PHE A 93 -2.85 15.02 -1.81
N ASP A 94 -3.63 15.78 -1.06
CA ASP A 94 -4.53 16.77 -1.64
C ASP A 94 -3.71 18.03 -1.93
N LEU A 95 -3.29 18.17 -3.18
CA LEU A 95 -2.52 19.33 -3.64
C LEU A 95 -3.51 20.42 -4.03
N SER A 96 -3.63 21.44 -3.17
CA SER A 96 -4.42 22.63 -3.51
C SER A 96 -3.89 23.25 -4.82
N ALA A 97 -4.77 23.79 -5.66
CA ALA A 97 -4.39 24.44 -6.92
C ALA A 97 -3.32 25.54 -6.75
N LYS A 98 -3.23 26.15 -5.56
CA LYS A 98 -2.22 27.15 -5.21
C LYS A 98 -0.83 26.55 -5.00
N ALA A 99 -0.75 25.29 -4.52
CA ALA A 99 0.50 24.55 -4.35
C ALA A 99 1.08 24.04 -5.68
N LEU A 100 0.23 23.86 -6.69
CA LEU A 100 0.60 23.46 -8.07
C LEU A 100 0.90 24.65 -9.00
N ALA A 101 0.68 25.87 -8.53
CA ALA A 101 0.81 27.09 -9.35
C ALA A 101 2.24 27.69 -9.36
N ALA A 102 3.17 27.14 -8.57
CA ALA A 102 4.54 27.62 -8.45
C ALA A 102 5.55 26.51 -8.79
N PRO A 103 6.01 26.42 -10.06
CA PRO A 103 7.02 25.47 -10.46
C PRO A 103 8.36 25.68 -9.72
N PRO A 104 9.15 24.62 -9.47
CA PRO A 104 8.83 23.22 -9.76
C PRO A 104 7.93 22.61 -8.68
N THR A 105 6.83 21.96 -9.08
CA THR A 105 6.01 21.18 -8.15
C THR A 105 6.85 20.03 -7.58
N GLN A 106 7.10 20.04 -6.27
CA GLN A 106 7.76 18.95 -5.57
C GLN A 106 6.71 18.03 -4.95
N VAL A 107 6.75 16.74 -5.29
CA VAL A 107 5.87 15.74 -4.69
C VAL A 107 6.70 14.86 -3.75
N PRO A 108 6.41 14.86 -2.43
CA PRO A 108 7.14 14.02 -1.49
C PRO A 108 6.82 12.55 -1.76
N VAL A 109 7.81 11.81 -2.25
CA VAL A 109 7.76 10.35 -2.35
C VAL A 109 8.07 9.76 -0.97
N GLY A 110 7.01 9.48 -0.21
CA GLY A 110 7.14 8.78 1.08
C GLY A 110 7.48 7.30 0.91
N GLN A 111 7.80 6.64 2.02
CA GLN A 111 7.89 5.18 2.06
C GLN A 111 6.49 4.57 2.00
N LEU A 112 6.32 3.52 1.19
CA LEU A 112 5.09 2.72 1.18
C LEU A 112 5.32 1.44 1.99
N ASP A 113 4.56 1.28 3.06
CA ASP A 113 4.57 0.06 3.84
C ASP A 113 3.49 -0.91 3.33
N VAL A 114 3.88 -2.18 3.16
CA VAL A 114 2.96 -3.27 2.83
C VAL A 114 2.80 -4.13 4.07
N GLN A 115 1.61 -4.05 4.67
CA GLN A 115 1.26 -4.86 5.82
C GLN A 115 0.40 -6.06 5.39
N VAL A 116 0.74 -7.23 5.92
CA VAL A 116 -0.02 -8.48 5.76
C VAL A 116 -0.29 -9.03 7.14
N THR A 117 -1.55 -9.40 7.39
CA THR A 117 -1.99 -10.04 8.63
C THR A 117 -2.48 -11.44 8.31
N VAL A 118 -1.90 -12.44 8.98
CA VAL A 118 -2.32 -13.84 8.86
C VAL A 118 -2.75 -14.37 10.21
N GLU A 119 -3.74 -15.24 10.18
CA GLU A 119 -4.12 -16.09 11.29
C GLU A 119 -3.74 -17.53 10.95
N VAL A 120 -3.03 -18.19 11.86
CA VAL A 120 -2.55 -19.55 11.65
C VAL A 120 -2.86 -20.38 12.88
N ASP A 121 -3.64 -21.45 12.69
CA ASP A 121 -3.92 -22.43 13.73
C ASP A 121 -2.94 -23.59 13.60
N PHE A 122 -2.25 -23.91 14.69
CA PHE A 122 -1.33 -25.03 14.78
C PHE A 122 -1.90 -26.11 15.68
N ALA A 123 -1.68 -27.37 15.31
CA ALA A 123 -1.87 -28.49 16.22
C ALA A 123 -0.90 -28.39 17.39
N ILE A 124 -1.27 -29.00 18.52
CA ILE A 124 -0.34 -29.27 19.62
C ILE A 124 -0.01 -30.76 19.57
N ALA A 125 1.27 -31.08 19.66
CA ALA A 125 1.77 -32.44 19.77
C ALA A 125 2.19 -32.72 21.22
N GLY A 126 1.79 -33.88 21.74
CA GLY A 126 2.17 -34.40 23.06
C GLY A 126 3.60 -34.94 23.11
#